data_AF-A0A6G6GJG9-F1
#
_entry.id   AF-A0A6G6GJG9-F1
#
_cell.length_a   1.000
_cell.length_b   1.000
_cell.length_c   1.000
_cell.angle_alpha   90.00
_cell.angle_beta   90.00
_cell.angle_gamma   90.00
#
_symmetry.space_group_name_H-M   'P 1'
#
loop_
_entity.id
_entity.type
_entity.pdbx_description
1 polymer ?
#
loop_
_entity_poly.entity_id
_entity_poly.type
_entity_poly.pdbx_seq_one_letter_code
_entity_poly.pdbx_strand_id
1 'polypeptide(L)'
;MINRFFENKPKGLSKDEYWKKWEFFELVDDLHKAEKILAEFKGGYSNRFDSAEDFHSHLVDYIDDIEYGNRIDISELWIWFAPTCDWDDLVGMDGLEIGNRIYERVDNWKKHNPKE
;
A
#
# COMPACT_ATOMS: atom_id res chain seq x y z
N MET A 1 47.49 -19.34 13.91
CA MET A 1 46.86 -18.95 12.63
C MET A 1 45.36 -19.11 12.79
N ILE A 2 44.62 -18.01 12.85
CA ILE A 2 43.15 -18.05 12.90
C ILE A 2 42.69 -17.63 11.51
N ASN A 3 42.22 -18.59 10.71
CA ASN A 3 41.53 -18.30 9.46
C ASN A 3 40.20 -17.64 9.82
N ARG A 4 40.10 -16.33 9.59
CA ARG A 4 38.83 -15.60 9.56
C ARG A 4 38.08 -16.07 8.31
N PHE A 5 37.08 -16.91 8.50
CA PHE A 5 36.02 -17.10 7.52
C PHE A 5 35.26 -15.78 7.43
N PHE A 6 35.45 -15.04 6.33
CA PHE A 6 34.50 -14.02 5.93
C PHE A 6 33.25 -14.75 5.48
N GLU A 7 32.27 -14.87 6.36
CA GLU A 7 30.90 -15.17 5.95
C GLU A 7 30.46 -14.05 5.01
N ASN A 8 30.39 -14.35 3.72
CA ASN A 8 29.76 -13.47 2.76
C ASN A 8 28.32 -13.28 3.21
N LYS A 9 28.01 -12.12 3.81
CA LYS A 9 26.62 -11.71 4.06
C LYS A 9 25.86 -11.89 2.73
N PRO A 10 24.69 -12.54 2.73
CA PRO A 10 23.89 -12.62 1.52
C PRO A 10 23.70 -11.19 1.00
N LYS A 11 24.03 -10.99 -0.29
CA LYS A 11 23.83 -9.70 -0.96
C LYS A 11 22.34 -9.35 -0.82
N GLY A 12 22.03 -8.36 0.01
CA GLY A 12 20.67 -7.83 0.11
C GLY A 12 20.23 -7.31 -1.26
N LEU A 13 18.93 -7.37 -1.54
CA LEU A 13 18.36 -6.81 -2.76
C LEU A 13 18.71 -5.32 -2.84
N SER A 14 19.05 -4.83 -4.04
CA SER A 14 19.06 -3.38 -4.28
C SER A 14 17.66 -2.80 -4.12
N LYS A 15 17.55 -1.48 -3.96
CA LYS A 15 16.26 -0.79 -3.82
C LYS A 15 15.31 -1.18 -4.97
N ASP A 16 15.79 -1.13 -6.22
CA ASP A 16 14.98 -1.45 -7.40
C ASP A 16 14.56 -2.92 -7.46
N GLU A 17 15.44 -3.84 -7.08
CA GLU A 17 15.11 -5.27 -7.00
C GLU A 17 14.10 -5.56 -5.89
N TYR A 18 14.19 -4.85 -4.78
CA TYR A 18 13.23 -4.95 -3.68
C TYR A 18 11.85 -4.47 -4.14
N TRP A 19 11.76 -3.30 -4.78
CA TRP A 19 10.50 -2.76 -5.28
C TRP A 19 9.86 -3.64 -6.36
N LYS A 20 10.66 -4.16 -7.31
CA LYS A 20 10.17 -5.10 -8.33
C LYS A 20 9.69 -6.41 -7.71
N LYS A 21 10.40 -6.93 -6.71
CA LYS A 21 10.00 -8.15 -6.01
C LYS A 21 8.61 -8.02 -5.37
N TRP A 22 8.25 -6.82 -4.93
CA TRP A 22 6.99 -6.55 -4.23
C TRP A 22 5.95 -5.83 -5.09
N GLU A 23 6.15 -5.82 -6.42
CA GLU A 23 5.18 -5.24 -7.36
C GLU A 23 4.78 -3.80 -6.99
N PHE A 24 5.75 -3.01 -6.57
CA PHE A 24 5.52 -1.68 -6.05
C PHE A 24 4.97 -0.70 -7.09
N PHE A 25 5.48 -0.78 -8.33
CA PHE A 25 5.00 0.09 -9.40
C PHE A 25 3.54 -0.25 -9.74
N GLU A 26 3.20 -1.53 -9.73
CA GLU A 26 1.83 -2.01 -9.92
C GLU A 26 0.91 -1.61 -8.76
N LEU A 27 1.42 -1.57 -7.53
CA LEU A 27 0.71 -1.03 -6.38
C LEU A 27 0.43 0.46 -6.57
N VAL A 28 1.44 1.26 -6.94
CA VAL A 28 1.29 2.70 -7.18
C VAL A 28 0.28 2.96 -8.31
N ASP A 29 0.34 2.21 -9.41
CA ASP A 29 -0.64 2.30 -10.50
C ASP A 29 -2.06 1.98 -10.03
N ASP A 30 -2.22 1.00 -9.14
CA ASP A 30 -3.52 0.63 -8.59
C ASP A 30 -4.03 1.67 -7.58
N LEU A 31 -3.15 2.30 -6.79
CA LEU A 31 -3.50 3.41 -5.90
C LEU A 31 -3.98 4.64 -6.67
N HIS A 32 -3.33 5.02 -7.77
CA HIS A 32 -3.80 6.11 -8.65
C HIS A 32 -5.16 5.80 -9.31
N LYS A 33 -5.50 4.52 -9.52
CA LYS A 33 -6.84 4.14 -9.99
C LYS A 33 -7.86 4.25 -8.86
N ALA A 34 -7.51 3.81 -7.66
CA ALA A 34 -8.35 3.93 -6.48
C ALA A 34 -8.64 5.40 -6.15
N GLU A 35 -7.64 6.27 -6.22
CA GLU A 35 -7.76 7.72 -6.07
C GLU A 35 -8.80 8.31 -7.04
N LYS A 36 -8.71 7.98 -8.33
CA LYS A 36 -9.69 8.43 -9.35
C LYS A 36 -11.09 7.92 -9.09
N ILE A 37 -11.24 6.67 -8.66
CA ILE A 37 -12.56 6.11 -8.33
C ILE A 37 -13.13 6.86 -7.13
N LEU A 38 -12.36 7.02 -6.06
CA LEU A 38 -12.79 7.65 -4.82
C LEU A 38 -13.18 9.13 -5.02
N ALA A 39 -12.52 9.84 -5.93
CA ALA A 39 -12.85 11.22 -6.30
C ALA A 39 -14.27 11.41 -6.86
N GLU A 40 -14.91 10.35 -7.36
CA GLU A 40 -16.29 10.39 -7.87
C GLU A 40 -17.34 10.25 -6.76
N PHE A 41 -16.94 9.87 -5.54
CA PHE A 41 -17.81 9.68 -4.39
C PHE A 41 -17.84 10.91 -3.49
N LYS A 42 -18.96 11.10 -2.77
CA LYS A 42 -19.17 12.21 -1.84
C LYS A 42 -19.89 11.77 -0.58
N GLY A 43 -19.47 12.29 0.57
CA GLY A 43 -20.00 11.91 1.87
C GLY A 43 -19.71 10.44 2.19
N GLY A 44 -20.63 9.79 2.89
CA GLY A 44 -20.37 8.48 3.49
C GLY A 44 -19.59 8.61 4.80
N TYR A 45 -19.23 7.48 5.39
CA TYR A 45 -18.46 7.41 6.62
C TYR A 45 -17.81 6.03 6.72
N SER A 46 -16.55 5.99 7.13
CA SER A 46 -15.90 4.76 7.59
C SER A 46 -15.36 4.95 9.00
N ASN A 47 -14.81 3.90 9.62
CA ASN A 47 -14.23 4.01 10.95
C ASN A 47 -13.08 5.02 11.06
N ARG A 48 -12.41 5.36 9.95
CA ARG A 48 -11.24 6.26 9.94
C ARG A 48 -11.45 7.56 9.20
N PHE A 49 -12.46 7.63 8.35
CA PHE A 49 -12.69 8.79 7.49
C PHE A 49 -14.11 9.29 7.64
N ASP A 50 -14.22 10.62 7.80
CA ASP A 50 -15.51 11.27 7.99
C ASP A 50 -16.29 11.40 6.67
N SER A 51 -15.65 11.15 5.52
CA SER A 51 -16.25 11.16 4.19
C SER A 51 -15.33 10.55 3.13
N ALA A 52 -15.85 10.30 1.94
CA ALA A 52 -15.08 9.92 0.77
C ALA A 52 -14.04 10.99 0.39
N GLU A 53 -14.36 12.27 0.55
CA GLU A 53 -13.45 13.39 0.28
C GLU A 53 -12.28 13.46 1.27
N ASP A 54 -12.56 13.15 2.54
CA ASP A 54 -11.55 13.03 3.59
C ASP A 54 -10.58 11.86 3.27
N PHE A 55 -11.13 10.70 2.93
CA PHE A 55 -10.32 9.57 2.49
C PHE A 55 -9.52 9.89 1.22
N HIS A 56 -10.12 10.55 0.22
CA HIS A 56 -9.44 10.94 -1.01
C HIS A 56 -8.22 11.82 -0.73
N SER A 57 -8.37 12.83 0.14
CA SER A 57 -7.27 13.72 0.53
C SER A 57 -6.13 12.93 1.20
N HIS A 58 -6.47 12.04 2.13
CA HIS A 58 -5.50 11.17 2.79
C HIS A 58 -4.80 10.21 1.82
N LEU A 59 -5.52 9.67 0.83
CA LEU A 59 -4.96 8.78 -0.17
C LEU A 59 -3.99 9.51 -1.12
N VAL A 60 -4.31 10.73 -1.54
CA VAL A 60 -3.42 11.57 -2.36
C VAL A 60 -2.11 11.85 -1.63
N ASP A 61 -2.18 12.33 -0.38
CA ASP A 61 -0.98 12.59 0.43
C ASP A 61 -0.14 11.33 0.61
N TYR A 62 -0.80 10.17 0.77
CA TYR A 62 -0.12 8.89 0.92
C TYR A 62 0.62 8.45 -0.34
N ILE A 63 0.03 8.65 -1.52
CA ILE A 63 0.66 8.35 -2.81
C ILE A 63 1.88 9.25 -3.01
N ASP A 64 1.75 10.55 -2.75
CA ASP A 64 2.86 11.51 -2.87
C ASP A 64 4.04 11.15 -1.94
N ASP A 65 3.75 10.76 -0.69
CA ASP A 65 4.74 10.31 0.29
C ASP A 65 5.51 9.06 -0.18
N ILE A 66 4.84 8.18 -0.92
CA ILE A 66 5.41 6.95 -1.45
C ILE A 66 6.26 7.21 -2.71
N GLU A 67 5.77 8.05 -3.62
CA GLU A 67 6.43 8.33 -4.90
C GLU A 67 7.63 9.28 -4.76
N TYR A 68 7.45 10.36 -3.99
CA TYR A 68 8.43 11.45 -3.89
C TYR A 68 9.06 11.57 -2.50
N GLY A 69 8.39 11.03 -1.48
CA GLY A 69 8.91 10.97 -0.13
C GLY A 69 9.88 9.80 0.08
N ASN A 70 10.15 9.50 1.35
CA ASN A 70 10.93 8.34 1.78
C ASN A 70 10.07 7.33 2.54
N ARG A 71 8.75 7.32 2.29
CA ARG A 71 7.84 6.36 2.93
C ARG A 71 8.07 4.99 2.30
N ILE A 72 8.58 4.06 3.11
CA ILE A 72 8.76 2.65 2.74
C ILE A 72 7.76 1.72 3.43
N ASP A 73 7.05 2.24 4.43
CA ASP A 73 6.08 1.49 5.20
C ASP A 73 4.69 1.66 4.58
N ILE A 74 4.21 0.59 3.96
CA ILE A 74 2.90 0.54 3.30
C ILE A 74 1.80 -0.10 4.16
N SER A 75 2.04 -0.31 5.46
CA SER A 75 1.13 -1.05 6.34
C SER A 75 -0.23 -0.40 6.57
N GLU A 76 -0.33 0.91 6.36
CA GLU A 76 -1.58 1.66 6.50
C GLU A 76 -2.58 1.31 5.39
N LEU A 77 -2.10 1.10 4.15
CA LEU A 77 -2.93 0.61 3.04
C LEU A 77 -3.57 -0.74 3.35
N TRP A 78 -2.92 -1.59 4.14
CA TRP A 78 -3.47 -2.88 4.53
C TRP A 78 -4.78 -2.70 5.30
N ILE A 79 -4.88 -1.65 6.11
CA ILE A 79 -6.07 -1.36 6.91
C ILE A 79 -7.15 -0.73 6.03
N TRP A 80 -6.78 0.25 5.21
CA TRP A 80 -7.73 0.98 4.37
C TRP A 80 -8.42 0.08 3.34
N PHE A 81 -7.67 -0.86 2.75
CA PHE A 81 -8.15 -1.73 1.68
C PHE A 81 -8.49 -3.14 2.14
N ALA A 82 -8.38 -3.46 3.44
CA ALA A 82 -8.85 -4.74 3.94
C ALA A 82 -10.32 -4.97 3.59
N PRO A 83 -10.73 -6.21 3.26
CA PRO A 83 -12.13 -6.49 2.96
C PRO A 83 -13.04 -6.02 4.10
N THR A 84 -14.17 -5.43 3.74
CA THR A 84 -15.18 -4.84 4.63
C THR A 84 -14.66 -3.73 5.56
N CYS A 85 -13.61 -3.02 5.13
CA CYS A 85 -13.04 -1.88 5.87
C CYS A 85 -13.27 -0.55 5.12
N ASP A 86 -12.38 0.43 5.32
CA ASP A 86 -12.62 1.83 4.94
C ASP A 86 -12.98 2.03 3.46
N TRP A 87 -12.27 1.35 2.57
CA TRP A 87 -12.55 1.37 1.14
C TRP A 87 -13.94 0.83 0.80
N ASP A 88 -14.31 -0.32 1.35
CA ASP A 88 -15.59 -0.96 1.06
C ASP A 88 -16.77 -0.18 1.65
N ASP A 89 -16.59 0.44 2.82
CA ASP A 89 -17.60 1.28 3.48
C ASP A 89 -17.97 2.52 2.65
N LEU A 90 -17.02 3.06 1.87
CA LEU A 90 -17.18 4.30 1.12
C LEU A 90 -17.48 4.07 -0.37
N VAL A 91 -16.82 3.11 -1.00
CA VAL A 91 -16.86 2.89 -2.46
C VAL A 91 -17.75 1.70 -2.84
N GLY A 92 -17.91 0.74 -1.94
CA GLY A 92 -18.72 -0.45 -2.16
C GLY A 92 -18.31 -1.25 -3.42
N MET A 93 -19.29 -1.74 -4.16
CA MET A 93 -19.06 -2.67 -5.27
C MET A 93 -18.30 -2.07 -6.45
N ASP A 94 -18.39 -0.76 -6.67
CA ASP A 94 -17.71 -0.07 -7.77
C ASP A 94 -16.18 -0.09 -7.60
N GLY A 95 -15.72 -0.21 -6.35
CA GLY A 95 -14.32 -0.28 -5.98
C GLY A 95 -13.78 -1.68 -5.69
N LEU A 96 -14.63 -2.71 -5.73
CA LEU A 96 -14.28 -4.03 -5.17
C LEU A 96 -13.05 -4.66 -5.85
N GLU A 97 -12.96 -4.59 -7.18
CA GLU A 97 -11.82 -5.17 -7.91
C GLU A 97 -10.51 -4.48 -7.55
N ILE A 98 -10.49 -3.14 -7.57
CA ILE A 98 -9.27 -2.38 -7.31
C ILE A 98 -8.84 -2.50 -5.85
N GLY A 99 -9.81 -2.48 -4.91
CA GLY A 99 -9.53 -2.61 -3.50
C GLY A 99 -8.92 -3.96 -3.15
N ASN A 100 -9.47 -5.05 -3.68
CA ASN A 100 -8.92 -6.39 -3.47
C ASN A 100 -7.50 -6.52 -4.04
N ARG A 101 -7.24 -5.96 -5.22
CA ARG A 101 -5.88 -6.00 -5.81
C ARG A 101 -4.86 -5.27 -4.95
N ILE A 102 -5.20 -4.08 -4.46
CA ILE A 102 -4.33 -3.32 -3.56
C ILE A 102 -4.08 -4.12 -2.28
N TYR A 103 -5.15 -4.64 -1.67
CA TYR A 103 -5.04 -5.45 -0.46
C TYR A 103 -4.13 -6.66 -0.64
N GLU A 104 -4.30 -7.44 -1.71
CA GLU A 104 -3.46 -8.61 -1.99
C GLU A 104 -1.97 -8.27 -2.10
N ARG A 105 -1.63 -7.17 -2.78
CA ARG A 105 -0.24 -6.70 -2.91
C ARG A 105 0.34 -6.30 -1.56
N VAL A 106 -0.40 -5.50 -0.80
CA VAL A 106 0.05 -5.02 0.52
C VAL A 106 0.14 -6.16 1.53
N ASP A 107 -0.81 -7.10 1.51
CA ASP A 107 -0.81 -8.28 2.36
C ASP A 107 0.37 -9.20 2.06
N ASN A 108 0.70 -9.40 0.77
CA ASN A 108 1.89 -10.12 0.36
C ASN A 108 3.17 -9.43 0.85
N TRP A 109 3.28 -8.11 0.70
CA TRP A 109 4.41 -7.34 1.24
C TRP A 109 4.53 -7.50 2.75
N LYS A 110 3.42 -7.37 3.50
CA LYS A 110 3.38 -7.45 4.95
C LYS A 110 3.82 -8.81 5.48
N LYS A 111 3.39 -9.91 4.84
CA LYS A 111 3.81 -11.29 5.19
C LYS A 111 5.32 -11.50 5.12
N HIS A 112 6.01 -10.71 4.29
CA HIS A 112 7.45 -10.82 4.08
C HIS A 112 8.26 -9.68 4.71
N ASN A 113 7.58 -8.71 5.33
CA ASN A 113 8.15 -7.62 6.11
C ASN A 113 7.38 -7.49 7.43
N PRO A 114 7.35 -8.55 8.28
CA PRO A 114 6.64 -8.49 9.55
C PRO A 114 7.26 -7.38 10.40
N LYS A 115 6.43 -6.47 10.92
CA LYS A 115 6.86 -5.56 11.98
C LYS A 115 7.16 -6.39 13.22
N GLU A 116 8.37 -6.22 13.78
CA GLU A 116 8.77 -6.79 15.07
C GLU A 116 7.89 -6.28 16.22
#